data_AF-A0A5M6CB01-F1
#
_entry.id   AF-A0A5M6CB01-F1
#
_cell.length_a   1.000
_cell.length_b   1.000
_cell.length_c   1.000
_cell.angle_alpha   90.00
_cell.angle_beta   90.00
_cell.angle_gamma   90.00
#
_symmetry.space_group_name_H-M   'P 1'
#
loop_
_entity.id
_entity.type
_entity.pdbx_description
1 polymer ?
#
loop_
_entity_poly.entity_id
_entity_poly.type
_entity_poly.pdbx_seq_one_letter_code
_entity_poly.pdbx_strand_id
1 'polypeptide(L)'
;MADRNYASLESYYRKEERYLFLRNGINQLHQDSISWKELLNNIKSKVNINIDLDERKSNTLLFEEMAFAMNGSGRIEDNIRQLKVLLGEEAMKLKPHDRCMELVNSGIYQHFITTNYDYCIERSIDDVYEGQTGKYLKRPKYSLYRYNLIGNNKVWHIHGECNNGIKERSKVIPRLP
;
A
#
# COMPACT_ATOMS: atom_id res chain seq x y z
N MET A 1 -6.50 -36.39 -1.07
CA MET A 1 -6.41 -34.94 -1.33
C MET A 1 -7.48 -34.62 -2.36
N ALA A 2 -8.32 -33.62 -2.14
CA ALA A 2 -9.32 -33.24 -3.14
C ALA A 2 -8.63 -32.60 -4.34
N ASP A 3 -8.85 -33.14 -5.54
CA ASP A 3 -8.44 -32.53 -6.80
C ASP A 3 -9.12 -31.16 -6.93
N ARG A 4 -8.37 -30.10 -6.64
CA ARG A 4 -8.80 -28.75 -6.96
C ARG A 4 -8.55 -28.54 -8.45
N ASN A 5 -9.59 -28.74 -9.25
CA ASN A 5 -9.62 -28.27 -10.64
C ASN A 5 -9.54 -26.74 -10.64
N TYR A 6 -8.35 -26.21 -10.82
CA TYR A 6 -8.17 -24.78 -11.12
C TYR A 6 -8.60 -24.57 -12.57
N ALA A 7 -9.74 -23.93 -12.78
CA ALA A 7 -10.15 -23.50 -14.10
C ALA A 7 -9.16 -22.44 -14.62
N SER A 8 -8.79 -22.55 -15.90
CA SER A 8 -8.00 -21.52 -16.58
C SER A 8 -8.70 -20.17 -16.45
N LEU A 9 -7.93 -19.14 -16.11
CA LEU A 9 -8.43 -17.76 -16.06
C LEU A 9 -8.37 -17.08 -17.44
N GLU A 10 -7.96 -17.77 -18.50
CA GLU A 10 -7.83 -17.20 -19.86
C GLU A 10 -9.10 -16.52 -20.35
N SER A 11 -10.29 -17.00 -19.97
CA SER A 11 -11.57 -16.37 -20.32
C SER A 11 -11.77 -14.99 -19.67
N TYR A 12 -10.99 -14.65 -18.65
CA TYR A 12 -11.02 -13.35 -17.96
C TYR A 12 -10.01 -12.35 -18.52
N TYR A 13 -9.14 -12.76 -19.45
CA TYR A 13 -8.11 -11.91 -20.04
C TYR A 13 -8.36 -11.72 -21.53
N ARG A 14 -8.29 -10.48 -22.02
CA ARG A 14 -8.25 -10.24 -23.47
C ARG A 14 -6.79 -10.26 -23.92
N LYS A 15 -6.51 -10.95 -25.04
CA LYS A 15 -5.15 -11.08 -25.59
C LYS A 15 -4.45 -9.74 -25.83
N GLU A 16 -5.24 -8.70 -26.07
CA GLU A 16 -4.77 -7.35 -26.39
C GLU A 16 -4.46 -6.51 -25.13
N GLU A 17 -4.93 -6.95 -23.96
CA GLU A 17 -4.73 -6.24 -22.70
C GLU A 17 -3.31 -6.47 -22.17
N ARG A 18 -2.64 -5.36 -21.81
CA ARG A 18 -1.32 -5.40 -21.18
C ARG A 18 -1.42 -5.07 -19.71
N TYR A 19 -0.70 -5.85 -18.93
CA TYR A 19 -0.61 -5.73 -17.48
C TYR A 19 0.81 -5.33 -17.11
N LEU A 20 0.96 -4.36 -16.20
CA LEU A 20 2.25 -3.96 -15.67
C LEU A 20 2.30 -4.21 -14.16
N PHE A 21 3.30 -4.98 -13.73
CA PHE A 21 3.56 -5.19 -12.31
C PHE A 21 4.64 -4.21 -11.82
N LEU A 22 4.27 -3.32 -10.91
CA LEU A 22 5.15 -2.30 -10.35
C LEU A 22 5.38 -2.53 -8.85
N ARG A 23 6.64 -2.44 -8.44
CA ARG A 23 7.06 -2.51 -7.02
C ARG A 23 7.64 -1.18 -6.58
N ASN A 24 8.03 -1.08 -5.31
CA ASN A 24 8.48 0.17 -4.68
C ASN A 24 9.72 0.80 -5.35
N GLY A 25 10.45 0.05 -6.19
CA GLY A 25 11.58 0.60 -6.95
C GLY A 25 11.25 1.85 -7.75
N ILE A 26 10.02 1.98 -8.28
CA ILE A 26 9.61 3.20 -9.01
C ILE A 26 9.50 4.43 -8.08
N ASN A 27 9.10 4.23 -6.82
CA ASN A 27 9.02 5.29 -5.82
C ASN A 27 10.41 5.71 -5.32
N GLN A 28 11.42 4.86 -5.48
CA GLN A 28 12.83 5.16 -5.12
C GLN A 28 13.56 5.99 -6.18
N LEU A 29 12.92 6.30 -7.30
CA LEU A 29 13.49 7.19 -8.32
C LEU A 29 13.44 8.67 -7.91
N HIS A 30 12.58 9.01 -6.94
CA HIS A 30 12.44 10.38 -6.43
C HIS A 30 13.66 10.76 -5.59
N GLN A 31 14.18 11.98 -5.76
CA GLN A 31 15.29 12.46 -4.91
C GLN A 31 14.91 12.51 -3.43
N ASP A 32 13.66 12.90 -3.13
CA ASP A 32 13.09 12.86 -1.78
C ASP A 32 12.44 11.50 -1.43
N SER A 33 12.83 10.39 -2.09
CA SER A 33 12.26 9.09 -1.76
C SER A 33 12.63 8.69 -0.34
N ILE A 34 11.64 8.25 0.43
CA ILE A 34 11.86 7.67 1.75
C ILE A 34 12.16 6.18 1.58
N SER A 35 13.30 5.74 2.13
CA SER A 35 13.59 4.32 2.27
C SER A 35 12.71 3.69 3.36
N TRP A 36 12.47 2.38 3.28
CA TRP A 36 11.75 1.66 4.35
C TRP A 36 12.39 1.82 5.73
N LYS A 37 13.72 1.94 5.79
CA LYS A 37 14.46 2.13 7.04
C LYS A 37 14.19 3.51 7.63
N GLU A 38 14.26 4.57 6.82
CA GLU A 38 13.92 5.93 7.26
C GLU A 38 12.47 6.05 7.69
N LEU A 39 11.56 5.39 6.96
CA LEU A 39 10.15 5.31 7.34
C LEU A 39 9.96 4.71 8.73
N LEU A 40 10.56 3.55 8.99
CA LEU A 40 10.47 2.88 10.30
C LEU A 40 11.16 3.71 11.40
N ASN A 41 12.26 4.41 11.10
CA ASN A 41 12.92 5.32 12.03
C ASN A 41 12.03 6.52 12.42
N ASN A 42 11.35 7.11 11.44
CA ASN A 42 10.42 8.21 11.67
C ASN A 42 9.26 7.74 12.56
N ILE A 43 8.71 6.55 12.29
CA ILE A 43 7.65 5.97 13.11
C ILE A 43 8.17 5.68 14.52
N LYS A 44 9.32 5.00 14.67
CA LYS A 44 9.96 4.73 15.96
C LYS A 44 10.04 5.99 16.83
N SER A 45 10.45 7.10 16.23
CA SER A 45 10.53 8.40 16.90
C SER A 45 9.16 8.92 17.35
N LYS A 46 8.12 8.78 16.52
CA LYS A 46 6.74 9.18 16.86
C LYS A 46 6.13 8.37 18.00
N VAL A 47 6.43 7.07 18.07
CA VAL A 47 5.90 6.18 19.11
C VAL A 47 6.83 6.05 20.33
N ASN A 48 7.91 6.83 20.37
CA ASN A 48 8.87 6.91 21.47
C ASN A 48 9.38 5.54 21.97
N ILE A 49 9.79 4.68 21.04
CA ILE A 49 10.27 3.34 21.35
C ILE A 49 11.79 3.28 21.21
N ASN A 50 12.47 2.67 22.18
CA ASN A 50 13.91 2.46 22.14
C ASN A 50 14.26 1.03 21.69
N ILE A 51 14.28 0.79 20.38
CA ILE A 51 14.72 -0.47 19.76
C ILE A 51 16.00 -0.27 18.96
N ASP A 52 16.84 -1.30 18.86
CA ASP A 52 18.10 -1.21 18.12
C ASP A 52 17.87 -1.35 16.61
N LEU A 53 18.36 -0.37 15.86
CA LEU A 53 18.27 -0.28 14.40
C LEU A 53 19.50 -0.93 13.76
N ASP A 54 19.71 -2.20 14.07
CA ASP A 54 20.77 -3.00 13.47
C ASP A 54 20.50 -3.17 11.96
N GLU A 55 21.46 -2.76 11.14
CA GLU A 55 21.34 -2.78 9.67
C GLU A 55 21.19 -4.20 9.10
N ARG A 56 21.51 -5.23 9.89
CA ARG A 56 21.38 -6.64 9.52
C ARG A 56 19.95 -7.15 9.71
N LYS A 57 19.09 -6.42 10.45
CA LYS A 57 17.69 -6.80 10.65
C LYS A 57 16.88 -6.49 9.39
N SER A 58 16.02 -7.42 8.99
CA SER A 58 15.06 -7.14 7.92
C SER A 58 14.03 -6.10 8.40
N ASN A 59 13.50 -5.30 7.47
CA ASN A 59 12.43 -4.33 7.79
C ASN A 59 11.20 -5.00 8.41
N THR A 60 10.92 -6.26 8.04
CA THR A 60 9.85 -7.06 8.63
C THR A 60 10.12 -7.33 10.11
N LEU A 61 11.32 -7.79 10.45
CA LEU A 61 11.69 -8.06 11.83
C LEU A 61 11.69 -6.78 12.67
N LEU A 62 12.18 -5.67 12.10
CA LEU A 62 12.16 -4.38 12.77
C LEU A 62 10.72 -3.91 13.04
N PHE A 63 9.82 -4.06 12.08
CA PHE A 63 8.39 -3.74 12.26
C PHE A 63 7.75 -4.59 13.38
N GLU A 64 8.05 -5.88 13.43
CA GLU A 64 7.55 -6.78 14.48
C GLU A 64 8.09 -6.38 15.85
N GLU A 65 9.40 -6.10 15.96
CA GLU A 65 10.04 -5.65 17.19
C GLU A 65 9.44 -4.32 17.69
N MET A 66 9.17 -3.37 16.79
CA MET A 66 8.43 -2.15 17.12
C MET A 66 7.07 -2.48 17.72
N ALA A 67 6.31 -3.41 17.13
CA ALA A 67 5.00 -3.78 17.62
C ALA A 67 5.06 -4.39 19.04
N PHE A 68 6.07 -5.20 19.33
CA PHE A 68 6.28 -5.80 20.66
C PHE A 68 6.73 -4.78 21.71
N ALA A 69 7.52 -3.79 21.32
CA ALA A 69 8.06 -2.79 22.22
C ALA A 69 7.10 -1.62 22.51
N MET A 70 5.97 -1.52 21.79
CA MET A 70 4.92 -0.54 22.08
C MET A 70 4.13 -0.93 23.34
N ASN A 71 4.07 -0.02 24.31
CA ASN A 71 3.33 -0.22 25.57
C ASN A 71 1.85 0.20 25.50
N GLY A 72 1.26 0.34 24.31
CA GLY A 72 0.01 1.06 24.10
C GLY A 72 -1.27 0.41 24.66
N SER A 73 -1.57 -0.82 24.26
CA SER A 73 -2.92 -1.42 24.39
C SER A 73 -3.00 -2.71 25.22
N GLY A 74 -1.85 -3.25 25.65
CA GLY A 74 -1.74 -4.57 26.27
C GLY A 74 -1.91 -5.76 25.30
N ARG A 75 -2.25 -5.52 24.02
CA ARG A 75 -2.38 -6.54 22.98
C ARG A 75 -1.55 -6.20 21.75
N ILE A 76 -0.73 -7.16 21.32
CA ILE A 76 0.16 -7.00 20.16
C ILE A 76 -0.59 -6.64 18.87
N GLU A 77 -1.82 -7.14 18.69
CA GLU A 77 -2.62 -6.88 17.49
C GLU A 77 -3.00 -5.41 17.35
N ASP A 78 -3.26 -4.73 18.47
CA ASP A 78 -3.59 -3.30 18.47
C ASP A 78 -2.36 -2.45 18.16
N ASN A 79 -1.18 -2.82 18.67
CA ASN A 79 0.09 -2.18 18.31
C ASN A 79 0.39 -2.34 16.81
N ILE A 80 0.22 -3.54 16.25
CA ILE A 80 0.36 -3.80 14.81
C ILE A 80 -0.62 -2.92 14.02
N ARG A 81 -1.87 -2.81 14.47
CA ARG A 81 -2.89 -1.96 13.82
C ARG A 81 -2.47 -0.49 13.84
N GLN A 82 -1.98 0.01 14.98
CA GLN A 82 -1.51 1.39 15.12
C GLN A 82 -0.31 1.67 14.23
N LEU A 83 0.69 0.78 14.18
CA LEU A 83 1.85 0.93 13.29
C LEU A 83 1.45 0.93 11.82
N LYS A 84 0.48 0.08 11.42
CA LYS A 84 -0.05 0.06 10.05
C LYS A 84 -0.73 1.39 9.68
N VAL A 85 -1.45 2.01 10.61
CA VAL A 85 -2.05 3.34 10.40
C VAL A 85 -0.94 4.38 10.18
N LEU A 86 0.07 4.42 11.05
CA LEU A 86 1.20 5.36 10.92
C LEU A 86 1.99 5.17 9.62
N LEU A 87 2.23 3.91 9.21
CA LEU A 87 2.81 3.59 7.91
C LEU A 87 1.94 4.08 6.76
N GLY A 88 0.63 3.88 6.86
CA GLY A 88 -0.34 4.34 5.88
C GLY A 88 -0.33 5.86 5.72
N GLU A 89 -0.29 6.60 6.83
CA GLU A 89 -0.20 8.06 6.84
C GLU A 89 1.07 8.58 6.15
N GLU A 90 2.22 7.93 6.37
CA GLU A 90 3.46 8.31 5.68
C GLU A 90 3.42 7.93 4.20
N ALA A 91 2.90 6.74 3.85
CA ALA A 91 2.73 6.32 2.46
C ALA A 91 1.79 7.27 1.68
N MET A 92 0.77 7.82 2.35
CA MET A 92 -0.14 8.81 1.77
C MET A 92 0.53 10.13 1.39
N LYS A 93 1.72 10.44 1.93
CA LYS A 93 2.48 11.65 1.57
C LYS A 93 3.33 11.48 0.32
N LEU A 94 3.56 10.24 -0.13
CA LEU A 94 4.35 9.96 -1.31
C LEU A 94 3.69 10.59 -2.54
N LYS A 95 4.53 11.21 -3.37
CA LYS A 95 4.12 11.82 -4.62
C LYS A 95 4.56 10.94 -5.78
N PRO A 96 3.74 10.84 -6.85
CA PRO A 96 4.15 10.16 -8.07
C PRO A 96 5.43 10.77 -8.65
N HIS A 97 6.33 9.90 -9.08
CA HIS A 97 7.49 10.29 -9.86
C HIS A 97 7.12 10.44 -11.34
N ASP A 98 7.80 11.30 -12.09
CA ASP A 98 7.54 11.55 -13.52
C ASP A 98 7.53 10.27 -14.35
N ARG A 99 8.42 9.32 -14.04
CA ARG A 99 8.43 7.99 -14.70
C ARG A 99 7.13 7.20 -14.52
N CYS A 100 6.46 7.32 -13.38
CA CYS A 100 5.15 6.70 -13.17
C CYS A 100 4.09 7.40 -14.05
N MET A 101 4.15 8.73 -14.14
CA MET A 101 3.27 9.50 -15.03
C MET A 101 3.49 9.16 -16.50
N GLU A 102 4.74 9.06 -16.96
CA GLU A 102 5.08 8.64 -18.32
C GLU A 102 4.53 7.25 -18.65
N LEU A 103 4.66 6.29 -17.72
CA LEU A 103 4.13 4.94 -17.90
C LEU A 103 2.60 4.94 -18.04
N VAL A 104 1.91 5.67 -17.18
CA VAL A 104 0.46 5.83 -17.23
C VAL A 104 0.03 6.53 -18.53
N ASN A 105 0.67 7.64 -18.87
CA ASN A 105 0.34 8.47 -20.04
C ASN A 105 0.70 7.82 -21.37
N SER A 106 1.59 6.81 -21.37
CA SER A 106 1.91 6.04 -22.58
C SER A 106 0.68 5.34 -23.19
N GLY A 107 -0.34 5.06 -22.39
CA GLY A 107 -1.54 4.31 -22.82
C GLY A 107 -1.27 2.84 -23.18
N ILE A 108 -0.04 2.36 -23.05
CA ILE A 108 0.35 0.98 -23.35
C ILE A 108 -0.30 0.01 -22.36
N TYR A 109 -0.43 0.44 -21.10
CA TYR A 109 -0.98 -0.36 -20.00
C TYR A 109 -2.25 0.29 -19.48
N GLN A 110 -3.29 -0.52 -19.30
CA GLN A 110 -4.54 -0.12 -18.63
C GLN A 110 -4.71 -0.84 -17.28
N HIS A 111 -3.85 -1.83 -17.02
CA HIS A 111 -3.95 -2.70 -15.85
C HIS A 111 -2.62 -2.69 -15.10
N PHE A 112 -2.64 -2.20 -13.86
CA PHE A 112 -1.47 -2.07 -13.00
C PHE A 112 -1.63 -2.95 -11.78
N ILE A 113 -0.63 -3.75 -11.48
CA ILE A 113 -0.60 -4.59 -10.28
C ILE A 113 0.56 -4.09 -9.42
N THR A 114 0.35 -3.90 -8.12
CA THR A 114 1.40 -3.40 -7.24
C THR A 114 1.38 -4.03 -5.85
N THR A 115 2.58 -4.18 -5.30
CA THR A 115 2.80 -4.51 -3.87
C THR A 115 2.92 -3.27 -3.00
N ASN A 116 2.87 -2.07 -3.60
CA ASN A 116 3.00 -0.81 -2.88
C ASN A 116 1.71 -0.51 -2.13
N TYR A 117 1.85 0.15 -0.99
CA TYR A 117 0.70 0.57 -0.18
C TYR A 117 0.18 1.96 -0.58
N ASP A 118 1.03 2.82 -1.15
CA ASP A 118 0.72 4.18 -1.57
C ASP A 118 -0.12 4.26 -2.84
N TYR A 119 -0.53 5.49 -3.19
CA TYR A 119 -1.36 5.79 -4.36
C TYR A 119 -0.61 6.52 -5.47
N CYS A 120 0.70 6.30 -5.65
CA CYS A 120 1.45 7.00 -6.69
C CYS A 120 0.96 6.66 -8.11
N ILE A 121 0.54 5.42 -8.36
CA ILE A 121 0.01 5.01 -9.67
C ILE A 121 -1.30 5.75 -9.94
N GLU A 122 -2.22 5.73 -8.99
CA GLU A 122 -3.50 6.43 -9.09
C GLU A 122 -3.33 7.94 -9.22
N ARG A 123 -2.43 8.53 -8.44
CA ARG A 123 -2.13 9.98 -8.50
C ARG A 123 -1.42 10.40 -9.78
N SER A 124 -0.84 9.45 -10.51
CA SER A 124 -0.35 9.71 -11.86
C SER A 124 -1.49 9.82 -12.90
N ILE A 125 -2.70 9.37 -12.55
CA ILE A 125 -3.92 9.44 -13.38
C ILE A 125 -4.84 10.58 -12.90
N ASP A 126 -5.00 10.71 -11.58
CA ASP A 126 -5.85 11.69 -10.87
C ASP A 126 -5.10 12.20 -9.64
N ASP A 127 -4.53 13.40 -9.73
CA ASP A 127 -3.58 13.97 -8.76
C ASP A 127 -4.17 14.19 -7.36
N VAL A 128 -5.50 14.30 -7.25
CA VAL A 128 -6.23 14.44 -5.98
C VAL A 128 -6.72 13.10 -5.41
N TYR A 129 -6.28 11.97 -5.96
CA TYR A 129 -6.70 10.65 -5.50
C TYR A 129 -6.20 10.33 -4.07
N GLU A 130 -7.14 9.95 -3.20
CA GLU A 130 -6.90 9.62 -1.78
C GLU A 130 -7.46 8.25 -1.37
N GLY A 131 -7.73 7.38 -2.36
CA GLY A 131 -8.37 6.07 -2.15
C GLY A 131 -9.83 6.05 -2.59
N GLN A 132 -10.34 4.84 -2.83
CA GLN A 132 -11.70 4.68 -3.34
C GLN A 132 -12.79 4.85 -2.28
N THR A 133 -13.96 5.29 -2.76
CA THR A 133 -15.26 5.10 -2.13
C THR A 133 -16.16 4.37 -3.12
N GLY A 134 -16.65 3.16 -2.83
CA GLY A 134 -17.53 2.48 -3.79
C GLY A 134 -17.77 0.98 -3.58
N LYS A 135 -18.63 0.40 -4.43
CA LYS A 135 -19.14 -0.98 -4.33
C LYS A 135 -18.05 -2.07 -4.52
N TYR A 136 -16.94 -1.77 -5.18
CA TYR A 136 -15.82 -2.72 -5.39
C TYR A 136 -15.08 -3.08 -4.09
N LEU A 137 -15.27 -2.28 -3.04
CA LEU A 137 -14.74 -2.50 -1.69
C LEU A 137 -15.52 -3.55 -0.89
N LYS A 138 -16.67 -4.03 -1.40
CA LYS A 138 -17.44 -5.12 -0.75
C LYS A 138 -16.75 -6.48 -0.85
N ARG A 139 -15.65 -6.57 -1.61
CA ARG A 139 -14.88 -7.80 -1.78
C ARG A 139 -13.78 -7.89 -0.70
N PRO A 140 -13.37 -9.10 -0.30
CA PRO A 140 -12.28 -9.27 0.66
C PRO A 140 -11.02 -8.53 0.25
N LYS A 141 -10.24 -8.05 1.24
CA LYS A 141 -9.04 -7.22 1.04
C LYS A 141 -8.06 -7.77 0.00
N TYR A 142 -7.88 -9.09 -0.04
CA TYR A 142 -6.95 -9.80 -0.94
C TYR A 142 -7.63 -10.44 -2.15
N SER A 143 -8.86 -10.01 -2.49
CA SER A 143 -9.56 -10.54 -3.65
C SER A 143 -8.95 -10.01 -4.95
N LEU A 144 -8.66 -10.90 -5.90
CA LEU A 144 -8.24 -10.52 -7.26
C LEU A 144 -9.29 -9.68 -8.01
N TYR A 145 -10.54 -9.67 -7.53
CA TYR A 145 -11.63 -8.88 -8.07
C TYR A 145 -11.77 -7.50 -7.40
N ARG A 146 -10.86 -7.15 -6.48
CA ARG A 146 -10.78 -5.86 -5.80
C ARG A 146 -9.64 -5.04 -6.41
N TYR A 147 -10.01 -3.97 -7.09
CA TYR A 147 -9.08 -3.02 -7.72
C TYR A 147 -9.64 -1.61 -7.63
N ASN A 148 -8.74 -0.64 -7.72
CA ASN A 148 -9.07 0.76 -7.87
C ASN A 148 -9.27 1.04 -9.37
N LEU A 149 -10.43 1.56 -9.75
CA LEU A 149 -10.76 2.04 -11.09
C LEU A 149 -10.64 3.57 -11.11
N ILE A 150 -9.73 4.11 -11.94
CA ILE A 150 -9.48 5.54 -12.10
C ILE A 150 -9.42 5.82 -13.60
N GLY A 151 -10.40 6.56 -14.12
CA GLY A 151 -10.64 6.65 -15.56
C GLY A 151 -10.88 5.26 -16.15
N ASN A 152 -10.04 4.88 -17.12
CA ASN A 152 -10.06 3.54 -17.75
C ASN A 152 -9.02 2.58 -17.15
N ASN A 153 -8.23 3.01 -16.17
CA ASN A 153 -7.15 2.24 -15.59
C ASN A 153 -7.62 1.47 -14.35
N LYS A 154 -7.15 0.22 -14.22
CA LYS A 154 -7.38 -0.62 -13.05
C LYS A 154 -6.07 -0.83 -12.30
N VAL A 155 -6.08 -0.60 -10.99
CA VAL A 155 -4.92 -0.74 -10.11
C VAL A 155 -5.22 -1.77 -9.01
N TRP A 156 -4.44 -2.84 -8.95
CA TRP A 156 -4.57 -3.91 -7.94
C TRP A 156 -3.47 -3.79 -6.89
N HIS A 157 -3.86 -3.50 -5.65
CA HIS A 157 -2.97 -3.55 -4.48
C HIS A 157 -2.98 -4.94 -3.84
N ILE A 158 -2.12 -5.84 -4.31
CA ILE A 158 -2.17 -7.26 -3.91
C ILE A 158 -1.75 -7.50 -2.45
N HIS A 159 -1.02 -6.55 -1.83
CA HIS A 159 -0.69 -6.56 -0.41
C HIS A 159 -1.65 -5.71 0.47
N GLY A 160 -2.67 -5.11 -0.16
CA GLY A 160 -3.46 -4.05 0.43
C GLY A 160 -2.82 -2.67 0.24
N GLU A 161 -3.50 -1.64 0.74
CA GLU A 161 -3.19 -0.22 0.50
C GLU A 161 -3.32 0.60 1.79
N CYS A 162 -2.73 1.80 1.82
CA CYS A 162 -2.46 2.62 3.01
C CYS A 162 -3.69 3.03 3.83
N ASN A 163 -4.89 3.03 3.25
CA ASN A 163 -6.16 3.31 3.95
C ASN A 163 -7.12 2.10 3.96
N ASN A 164 -6.58 0.88 3.83
CA ASN A 164 -7.37 -0.34 3.51
C ASN A 164 -8.28 -0.18 2.28
N GLY A 165 -8.07 0.84 1.44
CA GLY A 165 -8.85 1.20 0.25
C GLY A 165 -10.19 1.80 0.51
N ILE A 166 -10.45 2.22 1.75
CA ILE A 166 -11.69 2.88 2.11
C ILE A 166 -11.29 4.27 2.56
N LYS A 167 -11.82 5.31 1.92
CA LYS A 167 -11.76 6.65 2.51
C LYS A 167 -12.56 6.61 3.82
N GLU A 168 -11.89 6.46 4.96
CA GLU A 168 -12.56 6.55 6.26
C GLU A 168 -13.27 7.92 6.33
N ARG A 169 -14.58 7.92 6.60
CA ARG A 169 -15.24 9.14 7.07
C ARG A 169 -14.58 9.50 8.38
N SER A 170 -13.76 10.55 8.37
CA SER A 170 -13.02 11.15 9.49
C SER A 170 -13.45 10.59 10.86
N LYS A 171 -12.91 9.44 11.26
CA LYS A 171 -12.98 9.04 12.65
C LYS A 171 -11.82 9.76 13.31
N VAL A 172 -12.16 10.83 14.02
CA VAL A 172 -11.28 11.49 14.97
C VAL A 172 -10.66 10.39 15.84
N ILE A 173 -9.40 10.05 15.58
CA ILE A 173 -8.60 9.27 16.50
C ILE A 173 -8.53 10.14 17.77
N PRO A 174 -8.88 9.62 18.96
CA PRO A 174 -8.77 10.40 20.18
C PRO A 174 -7.32 10.90 20.27
N ARG A 175 -7.14 12.20 20.41
CA ARG A 175 -5.81 12.76 20.73
C ARG A 175 -5.35 12.08 22.02
N LEU A 176 -4.13 11.56 22.00
CA LEU A 176 -3.47 11.08 23.21
C LEU A 176 -3.39 12.23 24.24
N PRO A 177 -3.46 11.92 25.55
CA PRO A 177 -3.25 12.87 26.62
C PRO A 177 -1.85 13.48 26.60
#